data_AF-A0A3G1KP82-F1
#
_entry.id   AF-A0A3G1KP82-F1
#
_cell.length_a   1.000
_cell.length_b   1.000
_cell.length_c   1.000
_cell.angle_alpha   90.00
_cell.angle_beta   90.00
_cell.angle_gamma   90.00
#
_symmetry.space_group_name_H-M   'P 1'
#
loop_
_entity.id
_entity.type
_entity.pdbx_description
1 polymer ?
#
loop_
_entity_poly.entity_id
_entity_poly.type
_entity_poly.pdbx_seq_one_letter_code
_entity_poly.pdbx_strand_id
1 'polypeptide(L)'
;MKTVVQRRLANEIILTKQFADFSDYYGFEVRLCTPGKPRSKGKVENFAGYVRKNFLPRIRSGQTLENWNHDALRWLEKTANNLPNGTTGMPPKERFSEETSELLPWGKQPEYLVEEWEKRKVSPSGHISVEGRLYPISNALGGKDVEIRYIDTNTFHVRYDGNIIAEHKLTGNPFKLVIANSSEKQMKKEQANGLTSFATSSRISQAPEATARSLAWYEQLLEEVSRND
;
A
#
# COMPACT_ATOMS: atom_id res chain seq x y z
N MET A 1 -12.68 -1.36 -10.60
CA MET A 1 -13.32 -0.82 -9.38
C MET A 1 -13.98 -2.00 -8.67
N LYS A 2 -13.47 -2.43 -7.50
CA LYS A 2 -14.10 -3.50 -6.70
C LYS A 2 -15.41 -2.94 -6.11
N THR A 3 -16.51 -3.66 -6.25
CA THR A 3 -17.81 -3.28 -5.69
C THR A 3 -18.05 -4.01 -4.37
N VAL A 4 -18.60 -3.31 -3.37
CA VAL A 4 -19.02 -3.90 -2.08
C VAL A 4 -20.30 -4.75 -2.19
N VAL A 5 -21.00 -4.64 -3.33
CA VAL A 5 -22.18 -5.45 -3.66
C VAL A 5 -21.74 -6.60 -4.55
N GLN A 6 -22.06 -7.82 -4.11
CA GLN A 6 -21.85 -9.04 -4.89
C GLN A 6 -23.01 -9.27 -5.87
N ARG A 7 -24.25 -9.10 -5.41
CA ARG A 7 -25.45 -9.29 -6.24
C ARG A 7 -26.58 -8.38 -5.81
N ARG A 8 -27.39 -7.93 -6.77
CA ARG A 8 -28.68 -7.29 -6.52
C ARG A 8 -29.78 -8.24 -7.00
N LEU A 9 -30.62 -8.67 -6.08
CA LEU A 9 -31.88 -9.34 -6.35
C LEU A 9 -33.01 -8.31 -6.26
N ALA A 10 -34.21 -8.65 -6.73
CA ALA A 10 -35.33 -7.69 -6.81
C ALA A 10 -35.64 -7.00 -5.46
N ASN A 11 -35.55 -7.74 -4.35
CA ASN A 11 -35.82 -7.23 -2.99
C ASN A 11 -34.63 -7.31 -2.03
N GLU A 12 -33.46 -7.78 -2.48
CA GLU A 12 -32.34 -8.06 -1.59
C GLU A 12 -31.01 -7.63 -2.22
N ILE A 13 -30.12 -7.07 -1.39
CA ILE A 13 -28.78 -6.73 -1.82
C ILE A 13 -27.81 -7.62 -1.07
N ILE A 14 -27.08 -8.45 -1.81
CA ILE A 14 -26.06 -9.34 -1.27
C ILE A 14 -24.74 -8.59 -1.32
N LEU A 15 -24.21 -8.28 -0.13
CA LEU A 15 -22.88 -7.70 0.05
C LEU A 15 -21.80 -8.75 -0.19
N THR A 16 -20.59 -8.31 -0.51
CA THR A 16 -19.44 -9.22 -0.48
C THR A 16 -19.22 -9.72 0.94
N LYS A 17 -18.83 -10.99 1.11
CA LYS A 17 -18.56 -11.59 2.43
C LYS A 17 -17.67 -10.68 3.29
N GLN A 18 -16.54 -10.26 2.72
CA GLN A 18 -15.60 -9.36 3.38
C GLN A 18 -16.21 -8.04 3.88
N PHE A 19 -17.17 -7.46 3.14
CA PHE A 19 -17.80 -6.19 3.52
C PHE A 19 -18.94 -6.39 4.52
N ALA A 20 -19.66 -7.51 4.45
CA ALA A 20 -20.62 -7.90 5.48
C ALA A 20 -19.91 -8.15 6.83
N ASP A 21 -18.82 -8.92 6.81
CA ASP A 21 -17.98 -9.16 7.99
C ASP A 21 -17.44 -7.84 8.56
N PHE A 22 -17.03 -6.89 7.70
CA PHE A 22 -16.59 -5.55 8.10
C PHE A 22 -17.70 -4.69 8.73
N SER A 23 -18.91 -4.71 8.17
CA SER A 23 -20.05 -3.97 8.73
C SER A 23 -20.49 -4.52 10.07
N ASP A 24 -20.45 -5.85 10.23
CA ASP A 24 -20.78 -6.52 11.47
C ASP A 24 -19.71 -6.26 12.54
N TYR A 25 -18.43 -6.27 12.14
CA TYR A 25 -17.32 -5.97 13.04
C TYR A 25 -17.44 -4.60 13.69
N TYR A 26 -17.71 -3.56 12.89
CA TYR A 26 -17.85 -2.18 13.38
C TYR A 26 -19.28 -1.80 13.81
N GLY A 27 -20.24 -2.70 13.61
CA GLY A 27 -21.63 -2.54 14.06
C GLY A 27 -22.42 -1.44 13.33
N PHE A 28 -22.22 -1.25 12.03
CA PHE A 28 -22.99 -0.27 11.25
C PHE A 28 -23.86 -0.92 10.17
N GLU A 29 -25.02 -0.32 9.90
CA GLU A 29 -25.95 -0.78 8.87
C GLU A 29 -25.59 -0.21 7.49
N VAL A 30 -25.51 -1.07 6.48
CA VAL A 30 -25.20 -0.66 5.10
C VAL A 30 -26.48 -0.28 4.35
N ARG A 31 -26.68 1.02 4.11
CA ARG A 31 -27.79 1.52 3.28
C ARG A 31 -27.30 2.00 1.92
N LEU A 32 -27.68 1.27 0.87
CA LEU A 32 -27.26 1.56 -0.49
C LEU A 32 -28.28 2.43 -1.23
N CYS A 33 -27.78 3.35 -2.05
CA CYS A 33 -28.64 4.10 -2.97
C CYS A 33 -29.20 3.17 -4.07
N THR A 34 -30.46 3.38 -4.43
CA THR A 34 -31.06 2.72 -5.61
C THR A 34 -30.44 3.31 -6.89
N PRO A 35 -30.00 2.47 -7.85
CA PRO A 35 -29.55 2.95 -9.15
C PRO A 35 -30.62 3.81 -9.83
N GLY A 36 -30.21 4.89 -10.50
CA GLY A 36 -31.12 5.77 -11.24
C GLY A 36 -32.00 6.69 -10.36
N LYS A 37 -31.82 6.70 -9.02
CA LYS A 37 -32.51 7.63 -8.12
C LYS A 37 -31.56 8.70 -7.55
N PRO A 38 -31.20 9.74 -8.32
CA PRO A 38 -30.23 10.76 -7.90
C PRO A 38 -30.69 11.58 -6.69
N ARG A 39 -32.00 11.62 -6.40
CA ARG A 39 -32.58 12.38 -5.27
C ARG A 39 -31.95 12.04 -3.91
N SER A 40 -31.47 10.80 -3.70
CA SER A 40 -30.81 10.42 -2.44
C SER A 40 -29.40 10.99 -2.28
N LYS A 41 -28.82 11.57 -3.34
CA LYS A 41 -27.43 12.05 -3.36
C LYS A 41 -27.30 13.56 -3.16
N GLY A 42 -28.41 14.30 -3.03
CA GLY A 42 -28.41 15.76 -2.96
C GLY A 42 -27.52 16.36 -1.87
N LYS A 43 -27.45 15.74 -0.67
CA LYS A 43 -26.54 16.21 0.40
C LYS A 43 -25.06 16.08 0.00
N VAL A 44 -24.68 14.94 -0.57
CA VAL A 44 -23.29 14.68 -1.01
C VAL A 44 -22.93 15.58 -2.18
N GLU A 45 -23.84 15.77 -3.13
CA GLU A 45 -23.64 16.64 -4.28
C GLU A 45 -23.53 18.11 -3.89
N ASN A 46 -24.38 18.58 -2.97
CA ASN A 46 -24.29 19.93 -2.42
C ASN A 46 -22.97 20.16 -1.68
N PHE A 47 -22.55 19.20 -0.84
CA PHE A 47 -21.25 19.28 -0.17
C PHE A 47 -20.09 19.33 -1.17
N ALA A 48 -20.07 18.42 -2.14
CA ALA A 48 -19.03 18.41 -3.17
C ALA A 48 -19.04 19.70 -4.01
N GLY A 49 -20.22 20.24 -4.32
CA GLY A 49 -20.39 21.54 -4.96
C GLY A 49 -19.85 22.69 -4.11
N TYR A 50 -20.09 22.67 -2.80
CA TYR A 50 -19.56 23.65 -1.85
C TYR A 50 -18.03 23.63 -1.82
N VAL A 51 -17.41 22.46 -1.71
CA VAL A 51 -15.94 22.31 -1.75
C VAL A 51 -15.38 22.81 -3.09
N ARG A 52 -16.01 22.45 -4.22
CA ARG A 52 -15.58 22.90 -5.55
C ARG A 52 -15.67 24.41 -5.75
N LYS A 53 -16.68 25.07 -5.17
CA LYS A 53 -16.88 26.51 -5.32
C LYS A 53 -16.05 27.33 -4.33
N ASN A 54 -15.78 26.81 -3.13
CA ASN A 54 -15.20 27.59 -2.05
C ASN A 54 -13.75 27.24 -1.72
N PHE A 55 -13.37 25.96 -1.82
CA PHE A 55 -12.02 25.50 -1.47
C PHE A 55 -11.12 25.36 -2.70
N LEU A 56 -11.55 24.58 -3.70
CA LEU A 56 -10.70 24.27 -4.87
C LEU A 56 -10.16 25.50 -5.63
N PRO A 57 -10.92 26.60 -5.84
CA PRO A 57 -10.41 27.76 -6.56
C PRO A 57 -9.30 28.51 -5.80
N ARG A 58 -9.07 28.17 -4.53
CA ARG A 58 -8.06 28.79 -3.66
C ARG A 58 -6.79 27.94 -3.55
N ILE A 59 -6.77 26.75 -4.17
CA ILE A 59 -5.60 25.88 -4.21
C ILE A 59 -4.58 26.44 -5.20
N ARG A 60 -3.30 26.46 -4.80
CA ARG A 60 -2.22 26.92 -5.66
C ARG A 60 -1.66 25.76 -6.48
N SER A 61 -1.29 26.04 -7.73
CA SER A 61 -0.55 25.08 -8.56
C SER A 61 0.85 24.84 -8.00
N GLY A 62 1.41 23.64 -8.24
CA GLY A 62 2.78 23.28 -7.82
C GLY A 62 2.96 22.90 -6.35
N GLN A 63 1.87 22.74 -5.59
CA GLN A 63 1.90 22.24 -4.20
C GLN A 63 1.94 20.70 -4.14
N THR A 64 2.47 20.15 -3.04
CA THR A 64 2.42 18.70 -2.79
C THR A 64 1.07 18.30 -2.19
N LEU A 65 0.79 16.99 -2.15
CA LEU A 65 -0.41 16.44 -1.54
C LEU A 65 -0.51 16.81 -0.05
N GLU A 66 0.62 16.83 0.65
CA GLU A 66 0.71 17.19 2.07
C GLU A 66 0.32 18.66 2.29
N ASN A 67 0.75 19.55 1.38
CA ASN A 67 0.35 20.95 1.43
C ASN A 67 -1.17 21.10 1.24
N TRP A 68 -1.75 20.39 0.27
CA TRP A 68 -3.20 20.41 0.05
C TRP A 68 -3.99 19.88 1.25
N ASN A 69 -3.52 18.81 1.89
CA ASN A 69 -4.15 18.29 3.10
C ASN A 69 -4.12 19.31 4.24
N HIS A 70 -3.00 19.99 4.45
CA HIS A 70 -2.90 21.06 5.45
C HIS A 70 -3.84 22.22 5.11
N ASP A 71 -3.83 22.72 3.88
CA ASP A 71 -4.71 23.82 3.48
C ASP A 71 -6.20 23.45 3.61
N ALA A 72 -6.58 22.19 3.32
CA ALA A 72 -7.93 21.68 3.52
C ALA A 72 -8.32 21.66 5.01
N LEU A 73 -7.47 21.12 5.88
CA LEU A 73 -7.72 21.09 7.33
C LEU A 73 -7.86 22.51 7.90
N ARG A 74 -6.98 23.43 7.48
CA ARG A 74 -7.03 24.83 7.89
C ARG A 74 -8.34 25.49 7.43
N TRP A 75 -8.78 25.23 6.21
CA TRP A 75 -10.03 25.77 5.69
C TRP A 75 -11.26 25.21 6.42
N LEU A 76 -11.25 23.92 6.75
CA LEU A 76 -12.30 23.29 7.58
C LEU A 76 -12.37 23.96 8.96
N GLU A 77 -11.24 24.15 9.62
CA GLU A 77 -11.16 24.74 10.95
C GLU A 77 -11.57 26.22 10.98
N LYS A 78 -11.13 27.01 9.99
CA LYS A 78 -11.36 28.46 9.97
C LYS A 78 -12.69 28.86 9.36
N THR A 79 -13.22 28.07 8.43
CA THR A 79 -14.34 28.50 7.59
C THR A 79 -15.46 27.49 7.59
N ALA A 80 -15.26 26.29 7.03
CA ALA A 80 -16.37 25.39 6.74
C ALA A 80 -17.12 24.93 8.01
N ASN A 81 -16.40 24.65 9.10
CA ASN A 81 -17.02 24.18 10.34
C ASN A 81 -17.62 25.31 11.21
N ASN A 82 -17.26 26.57 10.95
CA ASN A 82 -17.75 27.74 11.70
C ASN A 82 -18.91 28.45 11.01
N LEU A 83 -19.19 28.12 9.74
CA LEU A 83 -20.28 28.75 9.00
C LEU A 83 -21.62 28.08 9.32
N PRO A 84 -22.65 28.85 9.71
CA PRO A 84 -24.01 28.34 9.85
C PRO A 84 -24.50 27.67 8.57
N ASN A 85 -25.06 26.46 8.70
CA ASN A 85 -25.69 25.80 7.56
C ASN A 85 -27.15 26.26 7.40
N GLY A 86 -27.68 26.21 6.17
CA GLY A 86 -29.03 26.69 5.87
C GLY A 86 -30.18 25.83 6.40
N THR A 87 -29.90 24.64 6.98
CA THR A 87 -30.95 23.75 7.53
C THR A 87 -31.16 23.97 9.01
N THR A 88 -30.10 24.16 9.79
CA THR A 88 -30.18 24.35 11.25
C THR A 88 -29.86 25.76 11.71
N GLY A 89 -29.29 26.61 10.84
CA GLY A 89 -28.87 27.96 11.21
C GLY A 89 -27.70 27.99 12.21
N MET A 90 -27.07 26.84 12.46
CA MET A 90 -25.97 26.69 13.42
C MET A 90 -24.69 26.19 12.72
N PRO A 91 -23.51 26.60 13.18
CA PRO A 91 -22.24 26.05 12.74
C PRO A 91 -22.13 24.54 13.02
N PRO A 92 -21.59 23.73 12.08
CA PRO A 92 -21.34 22.31 12.31
C PRO A 92 -20.50 22.02 13.56
N LYS A 93 -19.53 22.89 13.88
CA LYS A 93 -18.65 22.74 15.05
C LYS A 93 -19.42 22.80 16.37
N GLU A 94 -20.33 23.77 16.50
CA GLU A 94 -21.14 23.95 17.71
C GLU A 94 -22.07 22.76 17.88
N ARG A 95 -22.78 22.40 16.81
CA ARG A 95 -23.70 21.25 16.82
C ARG A 95 -23.00 19.93 17.12
N PHE A 96 -21.81 19.71 16.55
CA PHE A 96 -21.02 18.52 16.86
C PHE A 96 -20.63 18.47 18.35
N SER A 97 -20.28 19.61 18.94
CA SER A 97 -19.97 19.68 20.37
C SER A 97 -21.16 19.34 21.26
N GLU A 98 -22.38 19.73 20.87
CA GLU A 98 -23.61 19.39 21.58
C GLU A 98 -23.95 17.90 21.47
N GLU A 99 -23.79 17.32 20.26
CA GLU A 99 -24.13 15.91 20.01
C GLU A 99 -23.08 14.93 20.56
N THR A 100 -21.83 15.38 20.79
CA THR A 100 -20.70 14.50 21.16
C THR A 100 -20.97 13.62 22.38
N SER A 101 -21.69 14.12 23.39
CA SER A 101 -22.02 13.34 24.60
C SER A 101 -23.03 12.21 24.34
N GLU A 102 -23.81 12.32 23.27
CA GLU A 102 -24.85 11.36 22.87
C GLU A 102 -24.32 10.34 21.83
N LEU A 103 -23.12 10.55 21.30
CA LEU A 103 -22.52 9.67 20.29
C LEU A 103 -22.01 8.37 20.93
N LEU A 104 -22.12 7.27 20.17
CA LEU A 104 -21.51 6.01 20.55
C LEU A 104 -19.98 6.15 20.56
N PRO A 105 -19.29 5.62 21.58
CA PRO A 105 -17.84 5.63 21.62
C PRO A 105 -17.26 4.78 20.48
N TRP A 106 -16.41 5.39 19.66
CA TRP A 106 -15.73 4.74 18.53
C TRP A 106 -14.29 4.35 18.87
N GLY A 107 -13.73 3.38 18.13
CA GLY A 107 -12.29 3.08 18.16
C GLY A 107 -11.81 2.21 19.32
N LYS A 108 -12.71 1.52 20.03
CA LYS A 108 -12.34 0.55 21.08
C LYS A 108 -11.91 -0.81 20.53
N GLN A 109 -12.33 -1.13 19.32
CA GLN A 109 -12.00 -2.38 18.64
C GLN A 109 -10.66 -2.23 17.91
N PRO A 110 -9.86 -3.31 17.78
CA PRO A 110 -8.68 -3.28 16.93
C PRO A 110 -9.06 -3.00 15.46
N GLU A 111 -8.05 -2.75 14.62
CA GLU A 111 -8.28 -2.56 13.20
C GLU A 111 -8.87 -3.83 12.59
N TYR A 112 -9.89 -3.69 11.74
CA TYR A 112 -10.41 -4.81 11.00
C TYR A 112 -9.40 -5.27 9.95
N LEU A 113 -8.94 -6.51 10.10
CA LEU A 113 -7.97 -7.09 9.21
C LEU A 113 -8.66 -7.97 8.19
N VAL A 114 -8.24 -7.82 6.94
CA VAL A 114 -8.70 -8.67 5.86
C VAL A 114 -8.05 -10.05 6.03
N GLU A 115 -8.85 -11.06 6.39
CA GLU A 115 -8.35 -12.42 6.61
C GLU A 115 -8.00 -13.19 5.32
N GLU A 116 -8.10 -12.57 4.15
CA GLU A 116 -7.86 -13.25 2.88
C GLU A 116 -6.36 -13.49 2.65
N TRP A 117 -6.00 -14.76 2.48
CA TRP A 117 -4.69 -15.17 2.01
C TRP A 117 -4.53 -14.81 0.53
N GLU A 118 -3.61 -13.88 0.24
CA GLU A 118 -3.29 -13.51 -1.14
C GLU A 118 -2.16 -14.37 -1.68
N LYS A 119 -2.36 -14.97 -2.86
CA LYS A 119 -1.30 -15.72 -3.53
C LYS A 119 -0.26 -14.78 -4.13
N ARG A 120 1.02 -15.07 -3.89
CA ARG A 120 2.18 -14.38 -4.45
C ARG A 120 3.16 -15.39 -5.01
N LYS A 121 3.68 -15.11 -6.19
CA LYS A 121 4.72 -15.93 -6.81
C LYS A 121 6.09 -15.55 -6.28
N VAL A 122 6.87 -16.53 -5.85
CA VAL A 122 8.25 -16.33 -5.42
C VAL A 122 9.13 -16.17 -6.67
N SER A 123 9.93 -15.11 -6.71
CA SER A 123 10.91 -14.88 -7.77
C SER A 123 11.96 -16.01 -7.78
N PRO A 124 12.66 -16.24 -8.90
CA PRO A 124 13.79 -17.18 -8.93
C PRO A 124 14.89 -16.84 -7.91
N SER A 125 15.02 -15.56 -7.56
CA SER A 125 15.93 -15.07 -6.52
C SER A 125 15.40 -15.25 -5.09
N GLY A 126 14.26 -15.92 -4.88
CA GLY A 126 13.73 -16.24 -3.55
C GLY A 126 12.97 -15.12 -2.83
N HIS A 127 12.42 -14.15 -3.56
CA HIS A 127 11.70 -13.00 -2.98
C HIS A 127 10.24 -12.94 -3.41
N ILE A 128 9.39 -12.27 -2.64
CA ILE A 128 8.03 -11.91 -3.04
C ILE A 128 7.88 -10.40 -3.11
N SER A 129 7.05 -9.92 -4.05
CA SER A 129 6.68 -8.50 -4.13
C SER A 129 5.42 -8.26 -3.31
N VAL A 130 5.46 -7.32 -2.36
CA VAL A 130 4.32 -6.84 -1.57
C VAL A 130 4.37 -5.30 -1.54
N GLU A 131 3.30 -4.65 -1.98
CA GLU A 131 3.22 -3.18 -2.12
C GLU A 131 4.42 -2.54 -2.87
N GLY A 132 4.93 -3.21 -3.90
CA GLY A 132 6.07 -2.73 -4.67
C GLY A 132 7.42 -2.85 -3.95
N ARG A 133 7.49 -3.58 -2.84
CA ARG A 133 8.72 -3.90 -2.10
C ARG A 133 9.01 -5.39 -2.21
N LEU A 134 10.29 -5.75 -2.22
CA LEU A 134 10.72 -7.15 -2.34
C LEU A 134 11.14 -7.69 -0.96
N TYR A 135 10.48 -8.77 -0.53
CA TYR A 135 10.72 -9.45 0.74
C TYR A 135 11.35 -10.82 0.53
N PRO A 136 12.45 -11.14 1.23
CA PRO A 136 13.15 -12.42 1.08
C PRO A 136 12.37 -13.54 1.78
N ILE A 137 12.19 -14.66 1.08
CA ILE A 137 11.55 -15.87 1.58
C ILE A 137 12.56 -17.00 1.65
N SER A 138 12.89 -17.58 0.50
CA SER A 138 13.87 -18.65 0.35
C SER A 138 14.08 -18.93 -1.13
N ASN A 139 15.34 -19.07 -1.54
CA ASN A 139 15.69 -19.43 -2.91
C ASN A 139 15.14 -20.82 -3.30
N ALA A 140 14.96 -21.73 -2.33
CA ALA A 140 14.42 -23.06 -2.56
C ALA A 140 12.94 -23.05 -2.99
N LEU A 141 12.23 -21.95 -2.75
CA LEU A 141 10.84 -21.77 -3.15
C LEU A 141 10.69 -21.00 -4.46
N GLY A 142 11.79 -20.72 -5.17
CA GLY A 142 11.77 -19.98 -6.44
C GLY A 142 10.79 -20.58 -7.45
N GLY A 143 9.92 -19.73 -8.00
CA GLY A 143 8.89 -20.11 -8.98
C GLY A 143 7.62 -20.72 -8.39
N LYS A 144 7.58 -21.02 -7.09
CA LYS A 144 6.39 -21.53 -6.40
C LYS A 144 5.47 -20.39 -5.96
N ASP A 145 4.21 -20.74 -5.70
CA ASP A 145 3.24 -19.83 -5.09
C ASP A 145 3.28 -19.97 -3.56
N VAL A 146 3.32 -18.84 -2.88
CA VAL A 146 3.13 -18.70 -1.44
C VAL A 146 1.91 -17.83 -1.19
N GLU A 147 1.38 -17.86 0.02
CA GLU A 147 0.24 -17.06 0.42
C GLU A 147 0.67 -16.04 1.46
N ILE A 148 0.14 -14.82 1.39
CA ILE A 148 0.40 -13.79 2.40
C ILE A 148 -0.89 -13.37 3.11
N ARG A 149 -0.77 -13.00 4.38
CA ARG A 149 -1.89 -12.44 5.16
C ARG A 149 -1.40 -11.34 6.08
N TYR A 150 -2.08 -10.21 6.11
CA TYR A 150 -1.80 -9.14 7.06
C TYR A 150 -2.22 -9.55 8.48
N ILE A 151 -1.36 -9.27 9.46
CA ILE A 151 -1.58 -9.46 10.91
C ILE A 151 -1.93 -8.13 11.57
N ASP A 152 -1.45 -7.03 11.00
CA ASP A 152 -1.79 -5.66 11.37
C ASP A 152 -1.59 -4.76 10.13
N THR A 153 -1.76 -3.44 10.27
CA THR A 153 -1.57 -2.46 9.18
C THR A 153 -0.19 -2.48 8.52
N ASN A 154 0.84 -2.95 9.22
CA ASN A 154 2.22 -2.92 8.78
C ASN A 154 2.91 -4.28 8.83
N THR A 155 2.26 -5.37 9.20
CA THR A 155 2.90 -6.69 9.37
C THR A 155 2.10 -7.76 8.65
N PHE A 156 2.78 -8.68 7.97
CA PHE A 156 2.16 -9.81 7.28
C PHE A 156 2.93 -11.12 7.49
N HIS A 157 2.19 -12.22 7.52
CA HIS A 157 2.69 -13.59 7.48
C HIS A 157 2.77 -14.10 6.06
N VAL A 158 3.74 -14.99 5.83
CA VAL A 158 3.88 -15.76 4.59
C VAL A 158 3.69 -17.23 4.92
N ARG A 159 2.79 -17.88 4.19
CA ARG A 159 2.45 -19.30 4.33
C ARG A 159 2.85 -20.06 3.08
N TYR A 160 3.44 -21.23 3.27
CA TYR A 160 3.68 -22.21 2.21
C TYR A 160 3.33 -23.59 2.73
N ASP A 161 2.57 -24.36 1.94
CA ASP A 161 2.16 -25.73 2.28
C ASP A 161 1.52 -25.85 3.69
N GLY A 162 0.63 -24.91 4.02
CA GLY A 162 -0.08 -24.87 5.30
C GLY A 162 0.72 -24.30 6.48
N ASN A 163 2.02 -24.10 6.35
CA ASN A 163 2.89 -23.61 7.44
C ASN A 163 3.30 -22.15 7.25
N ILE A 164 3.32 -21.37 8.33
CA ILE A 164 3.88 -20.02 8.33
C ILE A 164 5.40 -20.14 8.23
N ILE A 165 5.98 -19.62 7.16
CA ILE A 165 7.41 -19.72 6.86
C ILE A 165 8.16 -18.41 7.11
N ALA A 166 7.46 -17.27 7.13
CA ALA A 166 8.08 -15.97 7.40
C ALA A 166 7.07 -14.96 7.95
N GLU A 167 7.58 -13.98 8.68
CA GLU A 167 6.87 -12.77 9.10
C GLU A 167 7.67 -11.54 8.63
N HIS A 168 6.98 -10.57 8.06
CA HIS A 168 7.60 -9.36 7.55
C HIS A 168 6.83 -8.12 7.95
N LYS A 169 7.56 -7.04 8.23
CA LYS A 169 7.02 -5.70 8.43
C LYS A 169 7.14 -4.87 7.16
N LEU A 170 6.05 -4.26 6.71
CA LEU A 170 6.00 -3.15 5.77
C LEU A 170 6.92 -2.04 6.29
N THR A 171 8.10 -1.95 5.69
CA THR A 171 9.14 -0.99 6.07
C THR A 171 9.75 -0.38 4.82
N GLY A 172 10.16 0.89 4.93
CA GLY A 172 10.96 1.56 3.92
C GLY A 172 10.21 2.12 2.70
N ASN A 173 11.01 2.73 1.83
CA ASN A 173 10.56 3.36 0.58
C ASN A 173 10.09 2.27 -0.41
N PRO A 174 8.97 2.47 -1.13
CA PRO A 174 8.62 1.61 -2.26
C PRO A 174 9.83 1.42 -3.21
N PHE A 175 9.90 0.24 -3.84
CA PHE A 175 10.96 -0.18 -4.78
C PHE A 175 12.32 -0.57 -4.20
N LYS A 176 12.49 -0.65 -2.87
CA LYS A 176 13.71 -1.23 -2.27
C LYS A 176 13.55 -2.70 -1.87
N LEU A 177 14.63 -3.46 -2.03
CA LEU A 177 14.79 -4.76 -1.40
C LEU A 177 14.81 -4.56 0.12
N VAL A 178 13.87 -5.19 0.81
CA VAL A 178 13.85 -5.21 2.28
C VAL A 178 14.73 -6.37 2.71
N ILE A 179 15.96 -6.06 3.16
CA ILE A 179 16.83 -7.07 3.73
C ILE A 179 16.20 -7.48 5.07
N ALA A 180 15.72 -8.72 5.15
CA ALA A 180 15.30 -9.25 6.43
C ALA A 180 16.54 -9.37 7.32
N ASN A 181 16.53 -8.67 8.45
CA ASN A 181 17.30 -9.08 9.62
C ASN A 181 16.57 -10.28 10.25
N SER A 182 16.35 -11.35 9.49
CA SER A 182 15.75 -12.56 10.06
C SER A 182 16.77 -13.20 11.00
N SER A 183 16.25 -13.66 12.13
CA SER A 183 16.90 -14.30 13.26
C SER A 183 17.58 -15.65 12.93
N GLU A 184 18.10 -15.83 11.71
CA GLU A 184 18.78 -17.05 11.25
C GLU A 184 20.18 -17.23 11.84
N LYS A 185 20.61 -16.36 12.76
CA LYS A 185 21.91 -16.49 13.43
C LYS A 185 22.02 -17.66 14.42
N GLN A 186 20.95 -18.40 14.71
CA GLN A 186 20.99 -19.47 15.72
C GLN A 186 21.05 -20.91 15.22
N MET A 187 20.96 -21.20 13.92
CA MET A 187 21.03 -22.60 13.42
C MET A 187 22.31 -22.97 12.64
N LYS A 188 23.36 -22.13 12.67
CA LYS A 188 24.60 -22.36 11.88
C LYS A 188 25.88 -22.60 12.68
N LYS A 189 25.80 -22.93 13.97
CA LYS A 189 27.01 -23.15 14.80
C LYS A 189 27.40 -24.63 15.02
N GLU A 190 26.63 -25.59 14.53
CA GLU A 190 26.91 -27.03 14.77
C GLU A 190 27.33 -27.85 13.55
N GLN A 191 27.41 -27.27 12.34
CA GLN A 191 27.90 -27.98 11.14
C GLN A 191 29.16 -27.36 10.53
N ALA A 192 29.95 -26.66 11.34
CA ALA A 192 31.29 -26.20 10.97
C ALA A 192 32.35 -27.16 11.52
N ASN A 193 32.23 -28.45 11.25
CA ASN A 193 33.32 -29.42 11.40
C ASN A 193 33.17 -30.48 10.31
N GLY A 194 33.77 -30.19 9.16
CA GLY A 194 33.89 -31.14 8.07
C GLY A 194 33.55 -30.51 6.72
N LEU A 195 34.53 -30.50 5.83
CA LEU A 195 34.47 -30.20 4.40
C LEU A 195 34.83 -28.75 4.01
N THR A 196 36.15 -28.56 4.02
CA THR A 196 36.95 -27.80 3.06
C THR A 196 36.24 -27.49 1.73
N SER A 197 36.10 -26.19 1.46
CA SER A 197 36.30 -25.52 0.18
C SER A 197 36.29 -26.38 -1.11
N PHE A 198 35.33 -26.11 -1.99
CA PHE A 198 35.53 -25.54 -3.34
C PHE A 198 34.42 -26.00 -4.30
N ALA A 199 33.61 -25.06 -4.77
CA ALA A 199 32.95 -25.13 -6.07
C ALA A 199 33.23 -23.81 -6.81
N THR A 200 34.51 -23.52 -7.00
CA THR A 200 34.93 -22.67 -8.11
C THR A 200 34.99 -23.59 -9.33
N SER A 201 34.14 -23.36 -10.31
CA SER A 201 34.28 -23.96 -11.64
C SER A 201 35.71 -23.76 -12.14
N SER A 202 36.38 -24.81 -12.62
CA SER A 202 37.73 -24.77 -13.18
C SER A 202 37.81 -24.11 -14.57
N ARG A 203 36.77 -23.38 -15.00
CA ARG A 203 36.72 -22.64 -16.27
C ARG A 203 36.31 -21.18 -16.11
N ILE A 204 36.92 -20.48 -15.17
CA ILE A 204 37.02 -19.02 -15.26
C ILE A 204 38.51 -18.71 -15.27
N SER A 205 39.07 -18.65 -16.47
CA SER A 205 40.30 -17.91 -16.73
C SER A 205 40.14 -16.52 -16.15
N GLN A 206 41.14 -16.06 -15.38
CA GLN A 206 41.23 -14.71 -14.81
C GLN A 206 40.56 -13.68 -15.71
N ALA A 207 39.71 -12.82 -15.13
CA ALA A 207 39.18 -11.67 -15.85
C ALA A 207 40.38 -10.88 -16.41
N PRO A 208 40.40 -10.54 -17.70
CA PRO A 208 41.54 -9.85 -18.28
C PRO A 208 41.73 -8.50 -17.58
N GLU A 209 42.98 -8.16 -17.28
CA GLU A 209 43.33 -6.86 -16.74
C GLU A 209 42.92 -5.78 -17.74
N ALA A 210 41.94 -4.97 -17.35
CA ALA A 210 41.49 -3.84 -18.13
C ALA A 210 42.61 -2.79 -18.14
N THR A 211 43.26 -2.60 -19.29
CA THR A 211 44.22 -1.51 -19.46
C THR A 211 43.48 -0.18 -19.45
N ALA A 212 43.74 0.65 -18.44
CA ALA A 212 43.21 2.01 -18.38
C ALA A 212 43.87 2.83 -19.51
N ARG A 213 43.13 3.10 -20.58
CA ARG A 213 43.58 3.98 -21.67
C ARG A 213 43.18 5.43 -21.36
N SER A 214 44.04 6.38 -21.74
CA SER A 214 43.75 7.80 -21.56
C SER A 214 42.57 8.23 -22.45
N LEU A 215 41.83 9.26 -22.00
CA LEU A 215 40.67 9.80 -22.73
C LEU A 215 40.98 10.21 -24.17
N ALA A 216 42.20 10.70 -24.43
CA ALA A 216 42.68 11.08 -25.77
C ALA A 216 42.61 9.93 -26.78
N TRP A 217 42.72 8.67 -26.32
CA TRP A 217 42.61 7.50 -27.19
C TRP A 217 41.22 7.33 -27.79
N TYR A 218 40.17 7.72 -27.06
CA TYR A 218 38.79 7.65 -27.54
C TYR A 218 38.42 8.81 -28.46
N GLU A 219 38.97 10.00 -28.23
CA GLU A 219 38.75 11.16 -29.10
C GLU A 219 39.32 10.93 -30.50
N GLN A 220 40.51 10.31 -30.59
CA GLN A 220 41.12 9.98 -31.88
C GLN A 220 40.30 8.96 -32.69
N LEU A 221 39.66 8.01 -32.01
CA LEU A 221 38.77 7.01 -32.64
C LEU A 221 37.49 7.64 -33.19
N LEU A 222 36.95 8.66 -32.51
CA LEU A 222 35.76 9.38 -32.97
C LEU A 222 36.07 10.23 -34.21
N GLU A 223 37.26 10.81 -34.30
CA GLU A 223 37.70 11.54 -35.50
C GLU A 223 37.92 10.61 -36.71
N GLU A 224 38.37 9.38 -36.49
CA GLU A 224 38.61 8.40 -37.56
C GLU A 224 37.31 7.85 -38.16
N VAL A 225 36.28 7.66 -37.34
CA VAL A 225 34.93 7.27 -37.80
C VAL A 225 34.27 8.41 -38.59
N SER A 226 34.49 9.67 -38.19
CA SER A 226 33.93 10.84 -38.88
C SER A 226 34.60 11.16 -40.23
N ARG A 227 35.74 10.55 -40.57
CA ARG A 227 36.43 10.76 -41.86
C ARG A 227 36.10 9.70 -42.93
N ASN A 228 35.36 8.66 -42.56
CA ASN A 228 34.98 7.56 -43.45
C ASN A 228 33.48 7.55 -43.81
N ASP A 229 32.75 8.61 -43.46
CA ASP A 229 31.42 8.97 -44.00
C ASP A 229 31.55 10.22 -44.90
#